data_AF-A0A6N8W6S8-F1
#
_entry.id   AF-A0A6N8W6S8-F1
#
_cell.length_a   1.000
_cell.length_b   1.000
_cell.length_c   1.000
_cell.angle_alpha   90.00
_cell.angle_beta   90.00
_cell.angle_gamma   90.00
#
_symmetry.space_group_name_H-M   'P 1'
#
loop_
_entity.id
_entity.type
_entity.pdbx_description
1 polymer ?
#
loop_
_entity_poly.entity_id
_entity_poly.type
_entity_poly.pdbx_seq_one_letter_code
_entity_poly.pdbx_strand_id
1 'polypeptide(L)'
;MTAKIMTLHPAGKQGVNIDKGKYDMVRQAIEETLQAQPGITFSSMTEEVGRRIGDVFEGSVSWYVVSVKLDLEARGVLERIDGRSPQRLRLVT
;
A
#
# COMPACT_ATOMS: atom_id res chain seq x y z
N MET A 1 -18.04 -17.40 0.50
CA MET A 1 -16.96 -17.08 -0.45
C MET A 1 -16.46 -15.69 -0.10
N THR A 2 -15.18 -15.52 0.21
CA THR A 2 -14.65 -14.17 0.45
C THR A 2 -14.33 -13.54 -0.90
N ALA A 3 -14.82 -12.31 -1.12
CA ALA A 3 -14.55 -11.57 -2.35
C ALA A 3 -13.04 -11.41 -2.52
N LYS A 4 -12.55 -11.48 -3.76
CA LYS A 4 -11.14 -11.28 -4.07
C LYS A 4 -10.95 -10.14 -5.06
N ILE A 5 -9.75 -9.59 -5.07
CA ILE A 5 -9.32 -8.55 -5.99
C ILE A 5 -8.00 -8.97 -6.66
N MET A 6 -7.95 -8.84 -7.99
CA MET A 6 -6.70 -8.94 -8.73
C MET A 6 -6.02 -7.56 -8.72
N THR A 7 -4.82 -7.48 -8.17
CA THR A 7 -4.05 -6.25 -8.17
C THR A 7 -3.42 -5.97 -9.54
N LEU A 8 -3.03 -4.71 -9.75
CA LEU A 8 -2.24 -4.24 -10.87
C LEU A 8 -0.79 -3.98 -10.43
N HIS A 9 0.15 -3.98 -11.38
CA HIS A 9 1.52 -3.56 -11.14
C HIS A 9 1.85 -2.41 -12.09
N PRO A 10 2.51 -1.32 -11.62
CA PRO A 10 2.76 -0.11 -12.42
C PRO A 10 3.75 -0.32 -13.60
N ALA A 11 4.33 -1.52 -13.70
CA ALA A 11 5.27 -1.90 -14.76
C ALA A 11 4.64 -2.92 -15.73
N GLY A 12 3.31 -3.09 -15.70
CA GLY A 12 2.59 -4.06 -16.52
C GLY A 12 2.82 -5.54 -16.15
N LYS A 13 3.50 -5.81 -15.02
CA LYS A 13 3.69 -7.18 -14.51
C LYS A 13 2.36 -7.75 -13.99
N GLN A 14 2.28 -9.07 -13.92
CA GLN A 14 1.13 -9.74 -13.30
C GLN A 14 1.02 -9.35 -11.83
N GLY A 15 -0.17 -8.93 -11.42
CA GLY A 15 -0.49 -8.71 -10.01
C GLY A 15 -0.76 -10.00 -9.25
N VAL A 16 -1.25 -9.85 -8.03
CA VAL A 16 -1.57 -10.93 -7.11
C VAL A 16 -3.06 -10.90 -6.79
N ASN A 17 -3.65 -12.07 -6.60
CA ASN A 17 -5.05 -12.21 -6.24
C ASN A 17 -5.18 -12.23 -4.71
N ILE A 18 -5.75 -11.17 -4.14
CA ILE A 18 -5.81 -10.93 -2.69
C ILE A 18 -7.26 -10.98 -2.20
N ASP A 19 -7.45 -11.47 -0.97
CA ASP A 19 -8.71 -11.32 -0.25
C ASP A 19 -9.11 -9.84 -0.14
N LYS A 20 -10.31 -9.50 -0.58
CA LYS A 20 -10.75 -8.09 -0.66
C LYS A 20 -10.74 -7.41 0.71
N GLY A 21 -11.10 -8.12 1.80
CA GLY A 21 -11.07 -7.56 3.14
C GLY A 21 -9.65 -7.20 3.59
N LYS A 22 -8.68 -8.09 3.32
CA LYS A 22 -7.26 -7.83 3.62
C LYS A 22 -6.70 -6.69 2.75
N TYR A 23 -7.07 -6.64 1.47
CA TYR A 23 -6.70 -5.54 0.59
C TYR A 23 -7.25 -4.20 1.11
N ASP A 24 -8.55 -4.13 1.42
CA ASP A 24 -9.22 -2.90 1.85
C ASP A 24 -8.63 -2.38 3.17
N MET A 25 -8.36 -3.28 4.13
CA MET A 25 -7.74 -2.90 5.42
C MET A 25 -6.35 -2.29 5.23
N VAL A 26 -5.51 -2.91 4.40
CA VAL A 26 -4.14 -2.43 4.14
C VAL A 26 -4.17 -1.14 3.31
N ARG A 27 -5.06 -1.05 2.31
CA ARG A 27 -5.27 0.16 1.52
C ARG A 27 -5.65 1.33 2.41
N GLN A 28 -6.65 1.15 3.28
CA GLN A 28 -7.08 2.20 4.19
C GLN A 28 -5.94 2.66 5.10
N ALA A 29 -5.20 1.73 5.71
CA ALA A 29 -4.07 2.08 6.55
C ALA A 29 -2.96 2.85 5.80
N ILE A 30 -2.70 2.50 4.53
CA ILE A 30 -1.76 3.25 3.66
C ILE A 30 -2.28 4.66 3.40
N GLU A 31 -3.54 4.81 2.97
CA GLU A 31 -4.13 6.11 2.64
C GLU A 31 -4.14 7.04 3.86
N GLU A 32 -4.57 6.57 5.03
CA GLU A 32 -4.56 7.35 6.26
C GLU A 32 -3.13 7.73 6.69
N THR A 33 -2.15 6.85 6.48
CA THR A 33 -0.73 7.15 6.76
C THR A 33 -0.21 8.26 5.84
N LEU A 34 -0.52 8.20 4.54
CA LEU A 34 -0.11 9.20 3.56
C LEU A 34 -0.85 10.53 3.71
N GLN A 35 -2.10 10.52 4.18
CA GLN A 35 -2.85 11.72 4.54
C GLN A 35 -2.21 12.42 5.75
N ALA A 36 -1.85 11.66 6.79
CA ALA A 36 -1.23 12.21 7.99
C ALA A 36 0.22 12.66 7.75
N GLN A 37 0.97 11.95 6.89
CA GLN A 37 2.39 12.19 6.63
C GLN A 37 2.71 12.16 5.13
N PRO A 38 2.30 13.17 4.35
CA PRO A 38 2.65 13.26 2.93
C PRO A 38 4.17 13.28 2.74
N GLY A 39 4.68 12.44 1.83
CA GLY A 39 6.11 12.35 1.57
C GLY A 39 6.90 11.51 2.58
N ILE A 40 6.24 10.73 3.43
CA ILE A 40 6.88 9.70 4.27
C ILE A 40 7.68 8.71 3.41
N THR A 41 8.74 8.15 3.98
CA THR A 41 9.53 7.11 3.32
C THR A 41 8.74 5.81 3.24
N PHE A 42 9.03 4.97 2.24
CA PHE A 42 8.38 3.67 2.11
C PHE A 42 8.59 2.78 3.36
N SER A 43 9.79 2.82 3.95
CA SER A 43 10.08 2.05 5.18
C SER A 43 9.23 2.52 6.35
N SER A 44 9.19 3.84 6.61
CA SER A 44 8.42 4.39 7.73
C SER A 44 6.91 4.25 7.50
N MET A 45 6.43 4.32 6.27
CA MET A 45 5.03 4.00 5.94
C MET A 45 4.70 2.54 6.27
N THR A 46 5.60 1.60 5.94
CA THR A 46 5.39 0.17 6.22
C THR A 46 5.36 -0.10 7.73
N GLU A 47 6.24 0.54 8.50
CA GLU A 47 6.22 0.47 9.96
C GLU A 47 4.93 1.04 10.55
N GLU A 48 4.49 2.19 10.06
CA GLU A 48 3.28 2.86 10.55
C GLU A 48 2.01 2.06 10.25
N VAL A 49 1.90 1.49 9.04
CA VAL A 49 0.82 0.54 8.72
C VAL A 49 0.89 -0.67 9.66
N GLY A 50 2.08 -1.21 9.91
CA GLY A 50 2.30 -2.29 10.88
C GLY A 50 1.78 -1.96 12.27
N ARG A 51 2.02 -0.74 12.77
CA ARG A 51 1.48 -0.29 14.08
C ARG A 51 -0.03 -0.16 14.09
N ARG A 52 -0.66 0.22 12.96
CA ARG A 52 -2.10 0.44 12.88
C ARG A 52 -2.93 -0.84 12.87
N ILE A 53 -2.46 -1.85 12.14
CA ILE A 53 -3.27 -3.06 11.88
C ILE A 53 -2.60 -4.36 12.35
N GLY A 54 -1.34 -4.32 12.78
CA GLY A 54 -0.55 -5.53 13.05
C GLY A 54 -1.17 -6.49 14.06
N ASP A 55 -1.87 -5.98 15.08
CA ASP A 55 -2.50 -6.81 16.12
C ASP A 55 -3.74 -7.58 15.63
N VAL A 56 -4.39 -7.09 14.58
CA VAL A 56 -5.64 -7.65 14.04
C VAL A 56 -5.49 -8.25 12.64
N PHE A 57 -4.36 -7.99 11.99
CA PHE A 57 -4.12 -8.40 10.62
C PHE A 57 -3.51 -9.80 10.54
N GLU A 58 -4.21 -10.70 9.85
CA GLU A 58 -3.69 -12.04 9.58
C GLU A 58 -2.80 -12.07 8.33
N GLY A 59 -1.49 -12.19 8.54
CA GLY A 59 -0.49 -12.39 7.48
C GLY A 59 0.66 -11.39 7.54
N SER A 60 1.54 -11.43 6.54
CA SER A 60 2.70 -10.52 6.49
C SER A 60 2.29 -9.12 6.05
N VAL A 61 2.10 -8.19 7.01
CA VAL A 61 1.75 -6.79 6.72
C VAL A 61 2.68 -6.18 5.68
N SER A 62 4.00 -6.41 5.80
CA SER A 62 4.99 -5.89 4.83
C SER A 62 4.74 -6.38 3.40
N TRP A 63 4.43 -7.67 3.20
CA TRP A 63 4.12 -8.21 1.87
C TRP A 63 2.85 -7.60 1.28
N TYR A 64 1.81 -7.44 2.11
CA TYR A 64 0.57 -6.80 1.68
C TYR A 64 0.79 -5.32 1.36
N VAL A 65 1.56 -4.59 2.17
CA VAL A 65 1.90 -3.20 1.92
C VAL A 65 2.60 -3.05 0.58
N VAL A 66 3.58 -3.91 0.25
CA VAL A 66 4.24 -3.89 -1.07
C VAL A 66 3.22 -4.10 -2.19
N SER A 67 2.38 -5.14 -2.08
CA SER A 67 1.44 -5.52 -3.12
C SER A 67 0.36 -4.45 -3.36
N VAL A 68 -0.21 -3.92 -2.27
CA VAL A 68 -1.24 -2.88 -2.32
C VAL A 68 -0.65 -1.56 -2.76
N LYS A 69 0.55 -1.16 -2.29
CA LYS A 69 1.22 0.06 -2.76
C LYS A 69 1.43 0.03 -4.27
N LEU A 70 1.92 -1.07 -4.83
CA LEU A 70 2.09 -1.21 -6.28
C LEU A 70 0.75 -1.10 -7.01
N ASP A 71 -0.31 -1.73 -6.51
CA ASP A 71 -1.65 -1.58 -7.08
C ASP A 71 -2.14 -0.13 -7.08
N LEU A 72 -1.95 0.59 -5.96
CA LEU A 72 -2.33 1.99 -5.83
C LEU A 72 -1.51 2.91 -6.74
N GLU A 73 -0.21 2.63 -6.95
CA GLU A 73 0.62 3.30 -7.96
C GLU A 73 0.07 3.06 -9.36
N ALA A 74 -0.24 1.80 -9.70
CA ALA A 74 -0.76 1.44 -11.02
C ALA A 74 -2.13 2.06 -11.31
N ARG A 75 -2.93 2.29 -10.26
CA ARG A 75 -4.26 2.92 -10.33
C ARG A 75 -4.22 4.45 -10.24
N GLY A 76 -3.06 5.06 -10.03
CA GLY A 76 -2.92 6.51 -9.88
C GLY A 76 -3.53 7.07 -8.59
N VAL A 77 -3.64 6.26 -7.54
CA VAL A 77 -4.14 6.69 -6.21
C VAL A 77 -3.01 7.35 -5.40
N LEU A 78 -1.80 6.80 -5.51
CA LEU A 78 -0.60 7.34 -4.89
C LEU A 78 0.54 7.36 -5.89
N GLU A 79 1.53 8.20 -5.63
CA GLU A 79 2.71 8.33 -6.48
C GLU A 79 4.01 8.39 -5.66
N ARG A 80 5.12 8.15 -6.36
CA ARG A 80 6.46 8.33 -5.83
C ARG A 80 6.87 9.78 -6.01
N ILE A 81 7.53 10.33 -5.00
CA ILE A 81 8.18 11.64 -5.12
C ILE A 81 9.54 11.42 -5.79
N ASP A 82 9.66 11.88 -7.04
CA ASP A 82 10.85 11.69 -7.88
C ASP A 82 12.13 12.30 -7.29
N GLY A 83 13.27 11.68 -7.65
CA GLY A 83 14.60 12.19 -7.30
C GLY A 83 14.99 12.06 -5.83
N ARG A 84 14.25 11.31 -5.01
CA ARG A 84 14.53 11.12 -3.58
C ARG A 84 14.89 9.67 -3.24
N SER A 85 16.04 9.50 -2.59
CA SER A 85 16.42 8.27 -1.89
C SER A 85 16.48 8.57 -0.38
N PRO A 86 15.85 7.74 0.48
CA PRO A 86 14.98 6.60 0.15
C PRO A 86 13.67 7.04 -0.55
N GLN A 87 12.98 6.08 -1.17
CA GLN A 87 11.70 6.30 -1.85
C GLN A 87 10.68 6.94 -0.90
N ARG A 88 10.05 8.02 -1.36
CA ARG A 88 8.99 8.74 -0.65
C ARG A 88 7.68 8.70 -1.43
N LEU A 89 6.56 8.70 -0.73
CA LEU A 89 5.24 8.46 -1.29
C LEU A 89 4.25 9.55 -0.84
N ARG A 90 3.28 9.87 -1.70
CA ARG A 90 2.14 10.74 -1.38
C ARG A 90 0.90 10.30 -2.14
N LEU A 91 -0.28 10.71 -1.67
CA LEU A 91 -1.51 10.58 -2.46
C LEU A 91 -1.46 11.51 -3.68
N VAL A 92 -2.08 11.07 -4.78
CA VAL A 92 -2.32 11.90 -5.95
C VAL A 92 -3.51 12.82 -5.63
N THR A 93 -3.31 14.12 -5.78
CA THR A 93 -4.35 15.16 -5.58
C THR A 93 -5.00 15.52 -6.91
#